data_AF-A0A1E4F2H3-F1
#
_entry.id   AF-A0A1E4F2H3-F1
#
_cell.length_a   1.000
_cell.length_b   1.000
_cell.length_c   1.000
_cell.angle_alpha   90.00
_cell.angle_beta   90.00
_cell.angle_gamma   90.00
#
_symmetry.space_group_name_H-M   'P 1'
#
loop_
_entity.id
_entity.type
_entity.pdbx_description
1 polymer ?
#
loop_
_entity_poly.entity_id
_entity_poly.type
_entity_poly.pdbx_seq_one_letter_code
_entity_poly.pdbx_strand_id
1 'polypeptide(L)'
;MMIQANGCPFHRKPAAAPKPEEQAPQQPKDSLDPAGLSDKLDNPKAALIPCPWWRTVINEDLVKVDGDGNVTMKDLRHALKATGVTFGLREGAILGVKRVAAQLAGQATGGITGFMHVLCMDKINVLDLPKSSLMHTGDSGTLRNGFNQENLERLLSFSSDGQRITANDLADANKKQVEADPGESGRKFGIAEYSILLNIFGRKDENGQKYLTKQDLTDVFKNNEFPENWEKPKVGFINLGKSIFGMFGRQKEETK
;
A
#
# COMPACT_ATOMS: atom_id res chain seq x y z
N MET A 1 0.93 -23.50 65.23
CA MET A 1 1.72 -22.35 64.74
C MET A 1 1.11 -21.89 63.43
N MET A 2 0.28 -20.84 63.47
CA MET A 2 -0.22 -20.17 62.27
C MET A 2 0.50 -18.82 62.18
N ILE A 3 1.19 -18.58 61.07
CA ILE A 3 1.84 -17.31 60.79
C ILE A 3 0.80 -16.39 60.17
N GLN A 4 0.47 -15.31 60.90
CA GLN A 4 -0.29 -14.17 60.40
C GLN A 4 0.57 -13.38 59.40
N ALA A 5 0.00 -13.08 58.23
CA ALA A 5 0.55 -12.10 57.31
C ALA A 5 -0.03 -10.72 57.63
N ASN A 6 0.85 -9.78 57.99
CA ASN A 6 0.57 -8.34 58.09
C ASN A 6 1.01 -7.63 56.81
N GLY A 7 0.22 -6.63 56.38
CA GLY A 7 0.53 -5.63 55.35
C GLY A 7 -0.40 -5.72 54.13
N CYS A 8 -1.05 -4.67 53.61
CA CYS A 8 -0.88 -3.22 53.74
C CYS A 8 -2.24 -2.49 53.54
N PRO A 9 -2.37 -1.22 53.98
CA PRO A 9 -3.53 -0.37 53.74
C PRO A 9 -3.33 0.45 52.46
N PHE A 10 -4.13 0.19 51.42
CA PHE A 10 -4.32 1.13 50.32
C PHE A 10 -5.78 1.12 49.88
N HIS A 11 -6.55 2.09 50.35
CA HIS A 11 -7.82 2.45 49.74
C HIS A 11 -7.57 2.94 48.30
N ARG A 12 -7.81 2.07 47.32
CA ARG A 12 -8.03 2.50 45.93
C ARG A 12 -9.44 3.07 45.82
N LYS A 13 -9.55 4.34 45.44
CA LYS A 13 -10.79 4.89 44.89
C LYS A 13 -11.18 4.07 43.64
N PRO A 14 -12.47 3.78 43.40
CA PRO A 14 -12.90 3.15 42.17
C PRO A 14 -12.55 4.05 40.98
N ALA A 15 -11.93 3.44 39.95
CA ALA A 15 -11.62 4.11 38.70
C ALA A 15 -12.92 4.57 38.02
N ALA A 16 -12.91 5.78 37.46
CA ALA A 16 -14.00 6.28 36.66
C ALA A 16 -14.25 5.33 35.47
N ALA A 17 -15.52 5.08 35.18
CA ALA A 17 -15.94 4.25 34.06
C ALA A 17 -15.34 4.80 32.74
N PRO A 18 -14.85 3.94 31.83
CA PRO A 18 -14.37 4.37 30.53
C PRO A 18 -15.51 5.07 29.78
N LYS A 19 -15.22 6.25 29.22
CA LYS A 19 -16.14 6.93 28.30
C LYS A 19 -16.38 6.04 27.08
N PRO A 20 -17.59 6.04 26.50
CA PRO A 20 -17.85 5.32 25.26
C PRO A 20 -16.88 5.81 24.18
N GLU A 21 -16.12 4.89 23.59
CA GLU A 21 -15.41 5.15 22.34
C GLU A 21 -16.44 5.55 21.29
N GLU A 22 -16.27 6.75 20.75
CA GLU A 22 -16.98 7.22 19.58
C GLU A 22 -16.58 6.30 18.41
N GLN A 23 -17.43 5.32 18.12
CA GLN A 23 -17.24 4.43 16.99
C GLN A 23 -17.29 5.25 15.70
N ALA A 24 -16.15 5.30 15.00
CA ALA A 24 -16.08 5.85 13.66
C ALA A 24 -17.18 5.20 12.77
N PRO A 25 -17.85 5.96 11.90
CA PRO A 25 -18.93 5.43 11.05
C PRO A 25 -18.45 4.20 10.29
N GLN A 26 -19.09 3.06 10.51
CA GLN A 26 -18.80 1.84 9.76
C GLN A 26 -19.30 2.03 8.32
N GLN A 27 -18.36 2.09 7.39
CA GLN A 27 -18.62 2.19 5.96
C GLN A 27 -19.43 0.97 5.46
N PRO A 28 -20.49 1.14 4.64
CA PRO A 28 -21.28 0.03 4.12
C PRO A 28 -20.42 -0.98 3.34
N LYS A 29 -20.79 -2.27 3.37
CA LYS A 29 -20.00 -3.36 2.74
C LYS A 29 -19.72 -3.16 1.24
N ASP A 30 -20.66 -2.57 0.50
CA ASP A 30 -20.51 -2.24 -0.94
C ASP A 30 -19.55 -1.05 -1.19
N SER A 31 -19.17 -0.32 -0.14
CA SER A 31 -18.23 0.79 -0.26
C SER A 31 -16.76 0.37 -0.19
N LEU A 32 -16.44 -0.85 0.27
CA LEU A 32 -15.05 -1.30 0.44
C LEU A 32 -14.42 -1.84 -0.85
N ASP A 33 -15.24 -2.19 -1.83
CA ASP A 33 -14.81 -2.79 -3.11
C ASP A 33 -15.71 -2.34 -4.27
N PRO A 34 -15.72 -1.04 -4.60
CA PRO A 34 -16.63 -0.49 -5.59
C PRO A 34 -16.46 -1.06 -7.01
N ALA A 35 -15.32 -1.68 -7.30
CA ALA A 35 -15.03 -2.33 -8.58
C ALA A 35 -15.37 -3.84 -8.60
N GLY A 36 -15.82 -4.43 -7.49
CA GLY A 36 -16.26 -5.82 -7.45
C GLY A 36 -15.14 -6.87 -7.59
N LEU A 37 -13.94 -6.58 -7.09
CA LEU A 37 -12.82 -7.53 -7.14
C LEU A 37 -13.12 -8.83 -6.35
N SER A 38 -13.92 -8.71 -5.29
CA SER A 38 -14.41 -9.80 -4.46
C SER A 38 -15.28 -10.77 -5.23
N ASP A 39 -16.14 -10.26 -6.11
CA ASP A 39 -16.97 -11.09 -6.97
C ASP A 39 -16.11 -11.72 -8.08
N LYS A 40 -15.18 -10.97 -8.66
CA LYS A 40 -14.25 -11.48 -9.68
C LYS A 40 -13.41 -12.67 -9.18
N LEU A 41 -12.99 -12.64 -7.92
CA LEU A 41 -12.20 -13.71 -7.29
C LEU A 41 -13.03 -14.71 -6.48
N ASP A 42 -14.35 -14.54 -6.41
CA ASP A 42 -15.25 -15.29 -5.50
C ASP A 42 -14.69 -15.34 -4.05
N ASN A 43 -14.15 -14.21 -3.58
CA ASN A 43 -13.49 -14.12 -2.27
C ASN A 43 -13.60 -12.72 -1.66
N PRO A 44 -14.31 -12.56 -0.52
CA PRO A 44 -14.51 -11.25 0.11
C PRO A 44 -13.22 -10.61 0.65
N LYS A 45 -12.12 -11.36 0.76
CA LYS A 45 -10.81 -10.80 1.14
C LYS A 45 -10.17 -9.98 0.02
N ALA A 46 -10.64 -10.14 -1.23
CA ALA A 46 -10.11 -9.35 -2.34
C ALA A 46 -10.37 -7.84 -2.15
N ALA A 47 -11.51 -7.49 -1.54
CA ALA A 47 -11.84 -6.14 -1.07
C ALA A 47 -10.78 -5.54 -0.14
N LEU A 48 -9.88 -6.33 0.46
CA LEU A 48 -8.88 -5.89 1.42
C LEU A 48 -7.47 -5.79 0.84
N ILE A 49 -7.24 -6.14 -0.43
CA ILE A 49 -5.92 -6.05 -1.05
C ILE A 49 -5.43 -4.58 -0.93
N PRO A 50 -4.31 -4.30 -0.25
CA PRO A 50 -3.98 -2.93 0.18
C PRO A 50 -3.25 -2.12 -0.89
N CYS A 51 -2.85 -2.76 -1.98
CA CYS A 51 -2.01 -2.16 -3.02
C CYS A 51 -2.84 -1.92 -4.28
N PRO A 52 -2.93 -0.67 -4.77
CA PRO A 52 -3.72 -0.36 -5.97
C PRO A 52 -3.17 -1.05 -7.22
N TRP A 53 -1.84 -1.26 -7.30
CA TRP A 53 -1.24 -2.00 -8.41
C TRP A 53 -1.79 -3.42 -8.49
N TRP A 54 -1.82 -4.15 -7.36
CA TRP A 54 -2.37 -5.51 -7.31
C TRP A 54 -3.83 -5.53 -7.74
N ARG A 55 -4.66 -4.64 -7.19
CA ARG A 55 -6.08 -4.59 -7.59
C ARG A 55 -6.26 -4.35 -9.08
N THR A 56 -5.49 -3.41 -9.63
CA THR A 56 -5.56 -3.05 -11.05
C THR A 56 -5.16 -4.22 -11.95
N VAL A 57 -3.99 -4.83 -11.70
CA VAL A 57 -3.50 -5.91 -12.58
C VAL A 57 -4.34 -7.19 -12.48
N ILE A 58 -5.06 -7.41 -11.38
CA ILE A 58 -6.00 -8.52 -11.22
C ILE A 58 -7.30 -8.19 -11.96
N ASN A 59 -7.84 -6.99 -11.77
CA ASN A 59 -9.07 -6.56 -12.42
C ASN A 59 -8.94 -6.55 -13.95
N GLU A 60 -7.76 -6.18 -14.45
CA GLU A 60 -7.44 -6.10 -15.89
C GLU A 60 -6.87 -7.42 -16.46
N ASP A 61 -6.95 -8.53 -15.72
CA ASP A 61 -6.49 -9.87 -16.12
C ASP A 61 -5.00 -9.95 -16.55
N LEU A 62 -4.19 -8.98 -16.12
CA LEU A 62 -2.76 -8.91 -16.40
C LEU A 62 -1.95 -9.86 -15.52
N VAL A 63 -2.51 -10.26 -14.38
CA VAL A 63 -2.00 -11.33 -13.53
C VAL A 63 -3.10 -12.35 -13.25
N LYS A 64 -2.75 -13.63 -13.29
CA LYS A 64 -3.67 -14.71 -12.96
C LYS A 64 -3.63 -14.98 -11.46
N VAL A 65 -4.81 -14.98 -10.86
CA VAL A 65 -5.04 -15.37 -9.46
C VAL A 65 -5.94 -16.60 -9.47
N ASP A 66 -5.56 -17.65 -8.74
CA ASP A 66 -6.45 -18.81 -8.54
C ASP A 66 -7.51 -18.54 -7.46
N GLY A 67 -8.48 -19.45 -7.29
CA GLY A 67 -9.56 -19.28 -6.31
C GLY A 67 -9.10 -19.19 -4.84
N ASP A 68 -7.89 -19.66 -4.55
CA ASP A 68 -7.29 -19.53 -3.23
C ASP A 68 -6.55 -18.19 -3.04
N GLY A 69 -6.43 -17.38 -4.09
CA GLY A 69 -5.70 -16.11 -4.06
C GLY A 69 -4.23 -16.22 -4.44
N ASN A 70 -3.77 -17.34 -4.99
CA ASN A 70 -2.35 -17.51 -5.34
C ASN A 70 -2.01 -16.93 -6.71
N VAL A 71 -0.80 -16.36 -6.78
CA VAL A 71 -0.17 -15.86 -8.00
C VAL A 71 1.18 -16.52 -8.17
N THR A 72 1.47 -17.07 -9.35
CA THR A 72 2.79 -17.65 -9.63
C THR A 72 3.84 -16.57 -9.81
N MET A 73 5.10 -16.86 -9.46
CA MET A 73 6.23 -15.97 -9.70
C MET A 73 6.44 -15.68 -11.19
N LYS A 74 6.01 -16.57 -12.07
CA LYS A 74 6.04 -16.36 -13.52
C LYS A 74 5.05 -15.27 -13.93
N ASP A 75 3.81 -15.38 -13.45
CA ASP A 75 2.74 -14.41 -13.76
C ASP A 75 3.03 -13.04 -13.12
N LEU A 76 3.49 -13.01 -11.86
CA LEU A 76 3.94 -11.77 -11.22
C LEU A 76 5.06 -11.08 -12.02
N ARG A 77 6.07 -11.84 -12.43
CA ARG A 77 7.20 -11.31 -13.20
C ARG A 77 6.77 -10.83 -14.59
N HIS A 78 5.77 -11.48 -15.19
CA HIS A 78 5.12 -11.03 -16.43
C HIS A 78 4.37 -9.71 -16.21
N ALA A 79 3.49 -9.63 -15.20
CA ALA A 79 2.70 -8.45 -14.88
C ALA A 79 3.58 -7.22 -14.59
N LEU A 80 4.62 -7.38 -13.75
CA LEU A 80 5.59 -6.30 -13.47
C LEU A 80 6.33 -5.82 -14.72
N LYS A 81 6.70 -6.75 -15.63
CA LYS A 81 7.28 -6.37 -16.93
C LYS A 81 6.25 -5.65 -17.80
N ALA A 82 5.00 -6.08 -17.76
CA ALA A 82 3.91 -5.51 -18.53
C ALA A 82 3.57 -4.09 -18.06
N THR A 83 3.74 -3.77 -16.78
CA THR A 83 3.62 -2.40 -16.24
C THR A 83 4.91 -1.58 -16.32
N GLY A 84 5.93 -2.07 -17.03
CA GLY A 84 7.15 -1.30 -17.34
C GLY A 84 8.22 -1.30 -16.23
N VAL A 85 8.06 -2.12 -15.18
CA VAL A 85 9.03 -2.24 -14.09
C VAL A 85 10.35 -2.82 -14.60
N THR A 86 11.45 -2.15 -14.27
CA THR A 86 12.81 -2.55 -14.70
C THR A 86 13.23 -3.86 -14.04
N PHE A 87 14.18 -4.58 -14.64
CA PHE A 87 14.64 -5.87 -14.12
C PHE A 87 15.04 -5.81 -12.63
N GLY A 88 15.89 -4.85 -12.24
CA GLY A 88 16.36 -4.73 -10.86
C GLY A 88 15.23 -4.45 -9.86
N LEU A 89 14.34 -3.52 -10.18
CA LEU A 89 13.18 -3.21 -9.32
C LEU A 89 12.19 -4.37 -9.27
N ARG A 90 12.00 -5.07 -10.38
CA ARG A 90 11.12 -6.23 -10.47
C ARG A 90 11.60 -7.38 -9.61
N GLU A 91 12.87 -7.77 -9.72
CA GLU A 91 13.42 -8.86 -8.91
C GLU A 91 13.49 -8.45 -7.42
N GLY A 92 13.73 -7.17 -7.12
CA GLY A 92 13.62 -6.62 -5.77
C GLY A 92 12.20 -6.73 -5.18
N ALA A 93 11.18 -6.34 -5.94
CA ALA A 93 9.78 -6.46 -5.54
C ALA A 93 9.38 -7.93 -5.34
N ILE A 94 9.76 -8.82 -6.26
CA ILE A 94 9.52 -10.26 -6.15
C ILE A 94 10.18 -10.82 -4.88
N LEU A 95 11.44 -10.47 -4.61
CA LEU A 95 12.13 -10.91 -3.41
C LEU A 95 11.45 -10.37 -2.13
N GLY A 96 11.00 -9.11 -2.15
CA GLY A 96 10.25 -8.50 -1.05
C GLY A 96 8.97 -9.26 -0.72
N VAL A 97 8.14 -9.54 -1.74
CA VAL A 97 6.87 -10.26 -1.53
C VAL A 97 7.11 -11.73 -1.15
N LYS A 98 8.16 -12.38 -1.67
CA LYS A 98 8.56 -13.72 -1.21
C LYS A 98 8.95 -13.76 0.27
N ARG A 99 9.70 -12.75 0.75
CA ARG A 99 10.05 -12.66 2.18
C ARG A 99 8.82 -12.50 3.06
N VAL A 100 7.86 -11.69 2.61
CA VAL A 100 6.56 -11.53 3.28
C VAL A 100 5.83 -12.86 3.34
N ALA A 101 5.71 -13.56 2.22
CA ALA A 101 4.99 -14.83 2.17
C ALA A 101 5.66 -15.89 3.07
N ALA A 102 6.99 -15.98 3.07
CA ALA A 102 7.72 -16.85 3.99
C ALA A 102 7.47 -16.48 5.46
N GLN A 103 7.47 -15.19 5.80
CA GLN A 103 7.15 -14.72 7.16
C GLN A 103 5.72 -15.10 7.57
N LEU A 104 4.74 -14.95 6.68
CA LEU A 104 3.34 -15.31 6.94
C LEU A 104 3.13 -16.82 7.07
N ALA A 105 3.94 -17.62 6.38
CA ALA A 105 3.98 -19.07 6.54
C ALA A 105 4.70 -19.53 7.82
N GLY A 106 5.14 -18.61 8.68
CA GLY A 106 5.87 -18.93 9.92
C GLY A 106 7.30 -19.45 9.67
N GLN A 107 7.85 -19.20 8.48
CA GLN A 107 9.15 -19.71 8.08
C GLN A 107 10.25 -18.73 8.45
N ALA A 108 11.38 -19.27 8.88
CA ALA A 108 12.57 -18.47 9.13
C ALA A 108 13.00 -17.78 7.83
N THR A 109 13.07 -16.45 7.83
CA THR A 109 13.56 -15.65 6.70
C THR A 109 15.04 -15.28 6.84
N GLY A 110 15.65 -15.58 7.99
CA GLY A 110 17.05 -15.33 8.31
C GLY A 110 17.98 -16.50 8.00
N GLY A 111 19.26 -16.20 7.80
CA GLY A 111 20.31 -17.18 7.50
C GLY A 111 20.20 -17.79 6.09
N ILE A 112 21.15 -18.67 5.76
CA ILE A 112 21.25 -19.28 4.43
C ILE A 112 20.01 -20.14 4.12
N THR A 113 19.54 -20.93 5.08
CA THR A 113 18.37 -21.80 4.90
C THR A 113 17.09 -21.01 4.64
N GLY A 114 16.85 -19.94 5.41
CA GLY A 114 15.70 -19.06 5.20
C GLY A 114 15.76 -18.32 3.87
N PHE A 115 16.94 -17.85 3.49
CA PHE A 115 17.16 -17.24 2.18
C PHE A 115 16.89 -18.20 1.03
N MET A 116 17.39 -19.45 1.12
CA MET A 116 17.12 -20.48 0.11
C MET A 116 15.63 -20.81 0.01
N HIS A 117 14.92 -20.86 1.15
CA HIS A 117 13.47 -21.06 1.14
C HIS A 117 12.74 -19.95 0.37
N VAL A 118 13.04 -18.68 0.68
CA VAL A 118 12.50 -17.50 -0.03
C VAL A 118 12.78 -17.59 -1.54
N LEU A 119 14.00 -17.98 -1.94
CA LEU A 119 14.36 -18.14 -3.34
C LEU A 119 13.56 -19.24 -4.04
N CYS A 120 13.27 -20.35 -3.36
CA CYS A 120 12.55 -21.49 -3.92
C CYS A 120 11.03 -21.30 -4.00
N MET A 121 10.46 -20.28 -3.36
CA MET A 121 9.03 -19.99 -3.47
C MET A 121 8.62 -19.72 -4.93
N ASP A 122 7.58 -20.40 -5.38
CA ASP A 122 7.05 -20.35 -6.75
C ASP A 122 5.72 -19.59 -6.85
N LYS A 123 5.06 -19.35 -5.72
CA LYS A 123 3.82 -18.58 -5.62
C LYS A 123 3.76 -17.70 -4.36
N ILE A 124 2.86 -16.73 -4.39
CA ILE A 124 2.45 -15.89 -3.25
C ILE A 124 0.93 -15.86 -3.18
N ASN A 125 0.37 -15.59 -2.01
CA ASN A 125 -1.06 -15.35 -1.85
C ASN A 125 -1.33 -13.85 -1.73
N VAL A 126 -2.06 -13.26 -2.67
CA VAL A 126 -2.34 -11.82 -2.67
C VAL A 126 -3.37 -11.41 -1.60
N LEU A 127 -4.22 -12.35 -1.17
CA LEU A 127 -5.22 -12.13 -0.11
C LEU A 127 -4.60 -12.09 1.29
N ASP A 128 -3.35 -12.53 1.44
CA ASP A 128 -2.59 -12.48 2.69
C ASP A 128 -1.75 -11.19 2.84
N LEU A 129 -1.67 -10.35 1.80
CA LEU A 129 -0.97 -9.07 1.85
C LEU A 129 -1.40 -8.14 3.01
N PRO A 130 -2.69 -8.07 3.42
CA PRO A 130 -3.09 -7.25 4.57
C PRO A 130 -2.46 -7.68 5.91
N LYS A 131 -1.97 -8.93 6.00
CA LYS A 131 -1.30 -9.44 7.20
C LYS A 131 0.20 -9.19 7.18
N SER A 132 0.73 -8.71 6.05
CA SER A 132 2.17 -8.60 5.82
C SER A 132 2.82 -7.49 6.62
N SER A 133 4.13 -7.62 6.81
CA SER A 133 4.99 -6.55 7.31
C SER A 133 5.15 -5.37 6.33
N LEU A 134 4.56 -5.43 5.13
CA LEU A 134 4.47 -4.29 4.22
C LEU A 134 3.36 -3.32 4.62
N MET A 135 2.39 -3.75 5.44
CA MET A 135 1.42 -2.82 6.01
C MET A 135 2.14 -1.90 6.99
N HIS A 136 1.97 -0.59 6.83
CA HIS A 136 2.63 0.41 7.67
C HIS A 136 1.73 1.60 7.95
N THR A 137 2.00 2.30 9.04
CA THR A 137 1.37 3.60 9.32
C THR A 137 1.81 4.63 8.28
N GLY A 138 1.05 5.72 8.13
CA GLY A 138 1.37 6.80 7.18
C GLY A 138 1.30 6.42 5.69
N ASP A 139 0.65 5.29 5.35
CA ASP A 139 0.19 5.02 3.98
C ASP A 139 -0.93 5.99 3.54
N SER A 140 -1.45 5.83 2.31
CA SER A 140 -2.54 6.69 1.82
C SER A 140 -3.83 6.64 2.66
N GLY A 141 -4.04 5.53 3.38
CA GLY A 141 -5.29 5.18 4.04
C GLY A 141 -6.41 4.77 3.08
N THR A 142 -6.23 4.94 1.76
CA THR A 142 -7.29 4.74 0.77
C THR A 142 -7.71 3.28 0.64
N LEU A 143 -6.81 2.32 0.87
CA LEU A 143 -7.08 0.87 0.72
C LEU A 143 -6.78 0.03 1.97
N ARG A 144 -6.34 0.64 3.09
CA ARG A 144 -5.76 -0.08 4.25
C ARG A 144 -6.69 -1.17 4.80
N ASN A 145 -7.99 -0.90 4.83
CA ASN A 145 -9.04 -1.82 5.28
C ASN A 145 -10.15 -1.97 4.23
N GLY A 146 -9.78 -1.90 2.96
CA GLY A 146 -10.69 -1.70 1.85
C GLY A 146 -10.77 -0.24 1.40
N PHE A 147 -11.50 0.00 0.32
CA PHE A 147 -11.64 1.32 -0.28
C PHE A 147 -12.27 2.31 0.69
N ASN A 148 -11.66 3.48 0.81
CA ASN A 148 -12.14 4.58 1.63
C ASN A 148 -12.22 5.87 0.79
N GLN A 149 -13.46 6.31 0.52
CA GLN A 149 -13.75 7.47 -0.31
C GLN A 149 -13.19 8.78 0.29
N GLU A 150 -13.29 8.99 1.60
CA GLU A 150 -12.80 10.19 2.27
C GLU A 150 -11.27 10.32 2.17
N ASN A 151 -10.55 9.20 2.30
CA ASN A 151 -9.09 9.18 2.14
C ASN A 151 -8.67 9.43 0.69
N LEU A 152 -9.44 8.93 -0.29
CA LEU A 152 -9.21 9.30 -1.69
C LEU A 152 -9.43 10.81 -1.88
N GLU A 153 -10.55 11.37 -1.43
CA GLU A 153 -10.85 12.80 -1.57
C GLU A 153 -9.81 13.68 -0.89
N ARG A 154 -9.31 13.26 0.28
CA ARG A 154 -8.20 13.91 0.96
C ARG A 154 -6.91 13.84 0.15
N LEU A 155 -6.59 12.73 -0.50
CA LEU A 155 -5.43 12.64 -1.39
C LEU A 155 -5.59 13.59 -2.59
N LEU A 156 -6.79 13.64 -3.19
CA LEU A 156 -7.10 14.50 -4.32
C LEU A 156 -7.03 16.01 -3.97
N SER A 157 -7.27 16.37 -2.71
CA SER A 157 -7.24 17.78 -2.29
C SER A 157 -5.84 18.39 -2.29
N PHE A 158 -4.78 17.57 -2.31
CA PHE A 158 -3.39 18.05 -2.43
C PHE A 158 -3.00 18.55 -3.82
N SER A 159 -3.88 18.41 -4.82
CA SER A 159 -3.64 18.95 -6.16
C SER A 159 -3.48 20.47 -6.12
N SER A 160 -2.23 20.94 -6.30
CA SER A 160 -1.89 22.36 -6.25
C SER A 160 -2.54 23.21 -7.35
N ASP A 161 -2.81 22.62 -8.51
CA ASP A 161 -3.50 23.27 -9.64
C ASP A 161 -4.99 22.88 -9.76
N GLY A 162 -5.49 22.05 -8.84
CA GLY A 162 -6.86 21.54 -8.84
C GLY A 162 -7.15 20.43 -9.86
N GLN A 163 -6.24 20.10 -10.78
CA GLN A 163 -6.43 19.14 -11.86
C GLN A 163 -5.47 17.94 -11.81
N ARG A 164 -4.20 18.20 -11.49
CA ARG A 164 -3.09 17.25 -11.54
C ARG A 164 -2.53 17.01 -10.14
N ILE A 165 -2.02 15.80 -9.96
CA ILE A 165 -1.29 15.37 -8.78
C ILE A 165 0.11 15.00 -9.25
N THR A 166 1.07 15.83 -8.86
CA THR A 166 2.49 15.71 -9.17
C THR A 166 3.25 15.04 -8.04
N ALA A 167 4.53 14.77 -8.25
CA ALA A 167 5.40 14.27 -7.19
C ALA A 167 5.42 15.18 -5.94
N ASN A 168 5.30 16.50 -6.14
CA ASN A 168 5.30 17.47 -5.05
C ASN A 168 4.02 17.36 -4.21
N ASP A 169 2.87 17.29 -4.88
CA ASP A 169 1.57 17.14 -4.21
C ASP A 169 1.51 15.83 -3.40
N LEU A 170 2.07 14.74 -3.94
CA LEU A 170 2.16 13.45 -3.24
C LEU A 170 3.12 13.48 -2.04
N ALA A 171 4.20 14.28 -2.11
CA ALA A 171 5.10 14.46 -0.96
C ALA A 171 4.41 15.20 0.18
N ASP A 172 3.61 16.23 -0.16
CA ASP A 172 2.83 17.00 0.80
C ASP A 172 1.71 16.13 1.41
N ALA A 173 1.04 15.31 0.59
CA ALA A 173 0.07 14.32 1.04
C ALA A 173 0.68 13.32 2.02
N ASN A 174 1.85 12.75 1.69
CA ASN A 174 2.55 11.82 2.59
C ASN A 174 2.94 12.49 3.91
N LYS A 175 3.44 13.74 3.87
CA LYS A 175 3.79 14.49 5.09
C LYS A 175 2.57 14.58 6.01
N LYS A 176 1.40 14.96 5.47
CA LYS A 176 0.15 15.03 6.25
C LYS A 176 -0.36 13.68 6.73
N GLN A 177 -0.15 12.59 5.97
CA GLN A 177 -0.44 11.24 6.44
C GLN A 177 0.44 10.81 7.60
N VAL A 178 1.74 11.07 7.53
CA VAL A 178 2.68 10.76 8.61
C VAL A 178 2.43 11.62 9.85
N GLU A 179 1.98 12.86 9.69
CA GLU A 179 1.53 13.70 10.82
C GLU A 179 0.29 13.13 11.51
N ALA A 180 -0.69 12.64 10.73
CA ALA A 180 -1.95 12.09 11.24
C ALA A 180 -1.83 10.65 11.79
N ASP A 181 -0.93 9.85 11.23
CA ASP A 181 -0.68 8.46 11.59
C ASP A 181 0.83 8.19 11.68
N PRO A 182 1.47 8.60 12.80
CA PRO A 182 2.93 8.64 12.91
C PRO A 182 3.59 7.25 12.84
N GLY A 183 4.70 7.19 12.10
CA GLY A 183 5.63 6.06 12.13
C GLY A 183 6.78 6.21 11.13
N GLU A 184 7.96 5.71 11.50
CA GLU A 184 9.17 5.84 10.67
C GLU A 184 9.03 5.10 9.33
N SER A 185 8.34 3.95 9.35
CA SER A 185 8.00 3.18 8.15
C SER A 185 7.17 4.01 7.16
N GLY A 186 6.16 4.75 7.62
CA GLY A 186 5.29 5.57 6.76
C GLY A 186 6.02 6.68 6.01
N ARG A 187 7.02 7.30 6.65
CA ARG A 187 7.83 8.33 6.02
C ARG A 187 8.69 7.79 4.87
N LYS A 188 9.18 6.56 4.99
CA LYS A 188 10.06 5.96 3.96
C LYS A 188 9.27 5.21 2.90
N PHE A 189 8.34 4.36 3.33
CA PHE A 189 7.55 3.52 2.42
C PHE A 189 6.49 4.32 1.69
N GLY A 190 5.79 5.26 2.34
CA GLY A 190 4.76 6.05 1.65
C GLY A 190 5.30 6.89 0.50
N ILE A 191 6.50 7.47 0.63
CA ILE A 191 7.20 8.15 -0.47
C ILE A 191 7.56 7.18 -1.60
N ALA A 192 8.04 5.98 -1.24
CA ALA A 192 8.36 4.96 -2.22
C ALA A 192 7.10 4.48 -2.97
N GLU A 193 5.98 4.27 -2.27
CA GLU A 193 4.69 3.85 -2.83
C GLU A 193 4.11 4.91 -3.77
N TYR A 194 4.09 6.19 -3.37
CA TYR A 194 3.65 7.27 -4.25
C TYR A 194 4.56 7.46 -5.46
N SER A 195 5.87 7.27 -5.30
CA SER A 195 6.80 7.25 -6.42
C SER A 195 6.51 6.10 -7.39
N ILE A 196 6.23 4.89 -6.87
CA ILE A 196 5.83 3.73 -7.70
C ILE A 196 4.52 4.01 -8.42
N LEU A 197 3.50 4.52 -7.72
CA LEU A 197 2.21 4.91 -8.26
C LEU A 197 2.38 5.87 -9.44
N LEU A 198 3.14 6.94 -9.24
CA LEU A 198 3.39 7.97 -10.26
C LEU A 198 4.20 7.42 -11.46
N ASN A 199 5.15 6.52 -11.22
CA ASN A 199 5.97 5.95 -12.29
C ASN A 199 5.21 4.92 -13.14
N ILE A 200 4.33 4.13 -12.51
CA ILE A 200 3.53 3.12 -13.19
C ILE A 200 2.35 3.78 -13.91
N PHE A 201 1.53 4.55 -13.21
CA PHE A 201 0.26 5.06 -13.72
C PHE A 201 0.35 6.48 -14.29
N GLY A 202 1.36 7.25 -13.89
CA GLY A 202 1.46 8.65 -14.26
C GLY A 202 1.81 8.88 -15.73
N ARG A 203 1.29 9.97 -16.28
CA ARG A 203 1.57 10.50 -17.62
C ARG A 203 2.72 11.49 -17.55
N LYS A 204 3.27 11.88 -18.69
CA LYS A 204 4.28 12.94 -18.77
C LYS A 204 3.66 14.19 -19.38
N ASP A 205 3.98 15.36 -18.83
CA ASP A 205 3.66 16.63 -19.48
C ASP A 205 4.69 16.96 -20.58
N GLU A 206 4.54 18.13 -21.20
CA GLU A 206 5.42 18.64 -22.24
C GLU A 206 6.89 18.76 -21.79
N ASN A 207 7.12 18.95 -20.49
CA ASN A 207 8.44 19.05 -19.87
C ASN A 207 8.99 17.68 -19.43
N GLY A 208 8.24 16.60 -19.66
CA GLY A 208 8.59 15.25 -19.24
C GLY A 208 8.37 14.98 -17.74
N GLN A 209 7.74 15.89 -17.01
CA GLN A 209 7.39 15.72 -15.60
C GLN A 209 6.21 14.77 -15.47
N LYS A 210 6.33 13.82 -14.54
CA LYS A 210 5.27 12.85 -14.28
C LYS A 210 4.15 13.46 -13.44
N TYR A 211 2.91 13.21 -13.82
CA TYR A 211 1.71 13.58 -13.07
C TYR A 211 0.62 12.52 -13.23
N LEU A 212 -0.36 12.53 -12.33
CA LEU A 212 -1.65 11.84 -12.45
C LEU A 212 -2.75 12.90 -12.51
N THR A 213 -3.78 12.71 -13.32
CA THR A 213 -5.01 13.50 -13.15
C THR A 213 -5.76 13.03 -11.90
N LYS A 214 -6.69 13.84 -11.38
CA LYS A 214 -7.60 13.37 -10.31
C LYS A 214 -8.41 12.14 -10.72
N GLN A 215 -8.82 12.07 -11.99
CA GLN A 215 -9.52 10.92 -12.54
C GLN A 215 -8.60 9.69 -12.54
N ASP A 216 -7.34 9.82 -12.94
CA ASP A 216 -6.37 8.71 -12.95
C ASP A 216 -6.25 8.05 -11.56
N LEU A 217 -6.27 8.85 -10.48
CA LEU A 217 -6.26 8.33 -9.11
C LEU A 217 -7.57 7.64 -8.73
N THR A 218 -8.71 8.14 -9.21
CA THR A 218 -10.00 7.49 -9.00
C THR A 218 -10.06 6.16 -9.74
N ASP A 219 -9.62 6.11 -10.99
CA ASP A 219 -9.56 4.86 -11.78
C ASP A 219 -8.71 3.81 -11.06
N VAL A 220 -7.53 4.20 -10.59
CA VAL A 220 -6.59 3.29 -9.94
C VAL A 220 -7.03 2.83 -8.55
N PHE A 221 -7.56 3.73 -7.70
CA PHE A 221 -7.91 3.39 -6.31
C PHE A 221 -9.32 2.87 -6.14
N LYS A 222 -10.28 3.39 -6.92
CA LYS A 222 -11.70 3.07 -6.81
C LYS A 222 -12.10 2.02 -7.84
N ASN A 223 -11.76 2.24 -9.10
CA ASN A 223 -12.23 1.39 -10.19
C ASN A 223 -11.30 0.19 -10.44
N ASN A 224 -10.11 0.17 -9.83
CA ASN A 224 -9.08 -0.83 -10.07
C ASN A 224 -8.72 -0.94 -11.56
N GLU A 225 -8.60 0.19 -12.25
CA GLU A 225 -8.37 0.26 -13.69
C GLU A 225 -7.08 1.01 -14.02
N PHE A 226 -6.50 0.71 -15.17
CA PHE A 226 -5.48 1.60 -15.71
C PHE A 226 -6.13 2.93 -16.12
N PRO A 227 -5.46 4.07 -15.92
CA PRO A 227 -6.00 5.36 -16.36
C PRO A 227 -6.35 5.36 -17.85
N GLU A 228 -7.37 6.13 -18.23
CA GLU A 228 -7.77 6.23 -19.64
C GLU A 228 -6.61 6.70 -20.54
N ASN A 229 -6.37 6.08 -21.69
CA ASN A 229 -5.22 6.40 -22.54
C ASN A 229 -3.86 6.20 -21.83
N TRP A 230 -3.79 5.32 -20.83
CA TRP A 230 -2.54 4.95 -20.20
C TRP A 230 -1.61 4.30 -21.21
N GLU A 231 -0.44 4.91 -21.39
CA GLU A 231 0.64 4.33 -22.16
C GLU A 231 1.56 3.54 -21.25
N LYS A 232 1.74 2.26 -21.58
CA LYS A 232 2.72 1.41 -20.92
C LYS A 232 4.08 2.10 -20.84
N PRO A 233 4.68 2.23 -19.63
CA PRO A 233 6.02 2.78 -19.51
C PRO A 233 7.01 1.96 -20.34
N LYS A 234 7.86 2.62 -21.13
CA LYS A 234 8.93 1.95 -21.88
C LYS A 234 9.79 1.14 -20.91
N VAL A 235 9.98 -0.15 -21.20
CA VAL A 235 10.74 -1.08 -20.37
C VAL A 235 12.14 -0.50 -20.13
N GLY A 236 12.52 -0.35 -18.86
CA GLY A 236 13.81 0.24 -18.47
C GLY A 236 13.75 1.70 -17.99
N PHE A 237 12.59 2.37 -18.03
CA PHE A 237 12.51 3.83 -17.77
C PHE A 237 12.00 4.24 -16.38
N ILE A 238 11.65 3.30 -15.47
CA ILE A 238 11.26 3.66 -14.11
C ILE A 238 12.51 4.04 -13.29
N ASN A 239 12.74 5.34 -13.13
CA ASN A 239 13.80 5.90 -12.29
C ASN A 239 13.20 6.38 -10.95
N LEU A 240 12.99 5.43 -10.03
CA LEU A 240 12.48 5.74 -8.69
C LEU A 240 13.42 6.68 -7.92
N GLY A 241 14.73 6.62 -8.18
CA GLY A 241 15.72 7.44 -7.48
C GLY A 241 15.43 8.93 -7.59
N LYS A 242 15.27 9.46 -8.82
CA LYS A 242 15.02 10.90 -9.03
C LYS A 242 13.72 11.36 -8.37
N SER A 243 12.66 10.55 -8.45
CA SER A 243 11.35 10.87 -7.87
C SER A 243 11.39 10.84 -6.34
N ILE A 244 11.98 9.79 -5.76
CA ILE A 244 12.13 9.63 -4.31
C ILE A 244 13.01 10.75 -3.73
N PHE A 245 14.15 11.05 -4.34
CA PHE A 245 15.03 12.13 -3.89
C PHE A 245 14.35 13.50 -3.94
N GLY A 246 13.57 13.79 -4.99
CA GLY A 246 12.79 15.03 -5.09
C GLY A 246 11.76 15.17 -3.97
N MET A 247 10.98 14.12 -3.72
CA MET A 247 9.97 14.11 -2.66
C MET A 247 10.59 14.24 -1.25
N PHE A 248 11.70 13.54 -0.97
CA PHE A 248 12.41 13.69 0.30
C PHE A 248 13.07 15.05 0.49
N GLY A 249 13.55 15.69 -0.58
CA GLY A 249 14.10 17.04 -0.54
C GLY A 249 13.04 18.04 -0.04
N ARG A 250 11.86 17.98 -0.64
CA ARG A 250 10.71 18.83 -0.27
C ARG A 250 10.29 18.67 1.19
N GLN A 251 10.26 17.43 1.70
CA GLN A 251 9.94 17.19 3.12
C GLN A 251 10.93 17.84 4.11
N LYS A 252 12.17 18.16 3.69
CA LYS A 252 13.20 18.77 4.55
C LYS A 252 13.23 20.29 4.49
N GLU A 253 12.78 20.91 3.39
CA GLU A 253 12.88 22.36 3.21
C GLU A 253 11.91 23.16 4.08
N GLU A 254 10.80 22.57 4.53
CA GLU A 254 9.80 23.22 5.40
C GLU A 254 9.99 22.96 6.91
N THR A 255 11.11 22.34 7.32
CA THR A 255 11.45 22.10 8.75
C THR A 255 12.56 23.02 9.27
N LYS A 256 12.88 24.09 8.53
CA LYS A 256 13.74 25.20 8.95
C LYS A 256 12.91 26.45 9.14
#